data_AF-A0A950BXI2-F1
#
_entry.id   AF-A0A950BXI2-F1
#
_cell.length_a   1.000
_cell.length_b   1.000
_cell.length_c   1.000
_cell.angle_alpha   90.00
_cell.angle_beta   90.00
_cell.angle_gamma   90.00
#
_symmetry.space_group_name_H-M   'P 1'
#
loop_
_entity.id
_entity.type
_entity.pdbx_description
1 polymer ?
#
loop_
_entity_poly.entity_id
_entity_poly.type
_entity_poly.pdbx_seq_one_letter_code
_entity_poly.pdbx_strand_id
1 'polypeptide(L)'
;WHDEEVGGNEGNRRVAEILRSRGVRFRFVLDEGGGLTEGIIDGISGPVAFVGIAEKGHATIRLKAQTEGGHSSMPPPHTAVGMVATVVARLESNPFPARIDGATAAMLDYLGPEMPWPRRVALANRWLTVGLIARQFAAKPSLNALIRTTMAATVVRGGEMANVLPKQAETVVNVRLLPEDTSESALRRIQNEVKRLGFDEKTVTCSMESSLSEPSRISSTDSDGFRTLQRTIAEVYRGTVVAPGLAMVTTDSRHYAPIASDIYRFLPLRVTADDLKRIHGVDERIGIKTYADLIAFLARLIENLSTPEAMDAPERPSVR
;
A
#
# COMPACT_ATOMS: atom_id res chain seq x y z
N TRP A 1 10.70 -21.52 -7.42
CA TRP A 1 9.80 -21.36 -6.26
C TRP A 1 10.21 -20.23 -5.31
N HIS A 2 11.11 -19.31 -5.72
CA HIS A 2 11.45 -18.08 -4.97
C HIS A 2 11.30 -16.90 -5.93
N ASP A 3 10.10 -16.32 -6.01
CA ASP A 3 9.73 -15.34 -7.04
C ASP A 3 8.89 -14.18 -6.48
N GLU A 4 8.97 -13.90 -5.18
CA GLU A 4 8.29 -12.78 -4.50
C GLU A 4 8.53 -11.46 -5.25
N GLU A 5 9.80 -11.16 -5.56
CA GLU A 5 10.26 -9.92 -6.20
C GLU A 5 9.71 -9.69 -7.62
N VAL A 6 9.09 -10.73 -8.21
CA VAL A 6 8.41 -10.66 -9.51
C VAL A 6 6.92 -11.03 -9.41
N GLY A 7 6.39 -11.07 -8.19
CA GLY A 7 4.97 -11.18 -7.86
C GLY A 7 4.50 -12.51 -7.30
N GLY A 8 5.36 -13.51 -7.12
CA GLY A 8 5.05 -14.78 -6.46
C GLY A 8 4.08 -15.71 -7.21
N ASN A 9 4.02 -15.60 -8.55
CA ASN A 9 3.05 -16.33 -9.38
C ASN A 9 3.37 -17.82 -9.53
N GLU A 10 4.64 -18.19 -9.59
CA GLU A 10 5.11 -19.57 -9.73
C GLU A 10 5.42 -20.22 -8.37
N GLY A 11 5.64 -19.40 -7.33
CA GLY A 11 5.85 -19.83 -5.94
C GLY A 11 4.57 -19.81 -5.11
N ASN A 12 4.39 -18.75 -4.33
CA ASN A 12 3.37 -18.66 -3.28
C ASN A 12 1.94 -18.80 -3.81
N ARG A 13 1.64 -18.32 -5.02
CA ARG A 13 0.34 -18.56 -5.67
C ARG A 13 0.07 -20.05 -5.88
N ARG A 14 1.05 -20.79 -6.43
CA ARG A 14 0.89 -22.22 -6.70
C ARG A 14 0.78 -23.03 -5.41
N VAL A 15 1.54 -22.65 -4.38
CA VAL A 15 1.43 -23.25 -3.04
C VAL A 15 0.03 -23.00 -2.45
N ALA A 16 -0.46 -21.75 -2.49
CA ALA A 16 -1.79 -21.41 -2.00
C ALA A 16 -2.90 -22.18 -2.74
N GLU A 17 -2.79 -22.36 -4.06
CA GLU A 17 -3.73 -23.18 -4.84
C GLU A 17 -3.76 -24.65 -4.39
N ILE A 18 -2.59 -25.26 -4.16
CA ILE A 18 -2.46 -26.65 -3.70
C ILE A 18 -3.02 -26.81 -2.28
N LEU A 19 -2.69 -25.89 -1.38
CA LEU A 19 -3.19 -25.92 0.00
C LEU A 19 -4.71 -25.73 0.03
N ARG A 20 -5.23 -24.83 -0.81
CA ARG A 20 -6.68 -24.64 -1.00
C ARG A 20 -7.35 -25.90 -1.50
N SER A 21 -6.77 -26.59 -2.49
CA SER A 21 -7.34 -27.85 -3.02
C SER A 21 -7.32 -28.98 -2.01
N ARG A 22 -6.44 -28.91 -1.00
CA ARG A 22 -6.40 -29.84 0.14
C ARG A 22 -7.32 -29.45 1.30
N GLY A 23 -8.07 -28.34 1.17
CA GLY A 23 -8.96 -27.86 2.22
C GLY A 23 -8.24 -27.20 3.41
N VAL A 24 -6.94 -26.89 3.28
CA VAL A 24 -6.19 -26.21 4.35
C VAL A 24 -6.74 -24.80 4.55
N ARG A 25 -6.81 -24.40 5.83
CA ARG A 25 -7.13 -23.04 6.26
C ARG A 25 -6.10 -22.58 7.28
N PHE A 26 -5.64 -21.37 7.12
CA PHE A 26 -4.72 -20.72 8.04
C PHE A 26 -5.49 -19.77 8.95
N ARG A 27 -5.18 -19.82 10.24
CA ARG A 27 -5.65 -18.82 11.20
C ARG A 27 -5.21 -17.42 10.76
N PHE A 28 -3.92 -17.27 10.48
CA PHE A 28 -3.38 -16.10 9.82
C PHE A 28 -2.10 -16.45 9.06
N VAL A 29 -1.69 -15.56 8.17
CA VAL A 29 -0.37 -15.57 7.52
C VAL A 29 0.44 -14.41 8.09
N LEU A 30 1.71 -14.65 8.41
CA LEU A 30 2.67 -13.62 8.79
C LEU A 30 3.67 -13.44 7.66
N ASP A 31 3.89 -12.19 7.26
CA ASP A 31 4.78 -11.81 6.16
C ASP A 31 5.55 -10.51 6.46
N GLU A 32 6.36 -10.02 5.52
CA GLU A 32 7.07 -8.75 5.62
C GLU A 32 6.22 -7.51 5.30
N GLY A 33 6.79 -6.30 5.42
CA GLY A 33 6.12 -5.04 5.09
C GLY A 33 5.81 -4.13 6.29
N GLY A 34 6.09 -4.61 7.50
CA GLY A 34 6.11 -3.83 8.75
C GLY A 34 7.38 -4.11 9.55
N GLY A 35 7.54 -3.43 10.69
CA GLY A 35 8.71 -3.65 11.54
C GLY A 35 8.79 -2.71 12.75
N LEU A 36 9.88 -2.82 13.49
CA LEU A 36 10.14 -1.94 14.64
C LEU A 36 10.83 -0.67 14.19
N THR A 37 10.25 0.46 14.52
CA THR A 37 10.79 1.79 14.21
C THR A 37 11.01 2.57 15.49
N GLU A 38 11.99 3.45 15.50
CA GLU A 38 12.30 4.31 16.64
C GLU A 38 12.57 5.73 16.14
N GLY A 39 11.88 6.72 16.72
CA GLY A 39 12.02 8.12 16.33
C GLY A 39 11.46 8.49 14.94
N ILE A 40 10.78 7.58 14.24
CA ILE A 40 10.17 7.85 12.93
C ILE A 40 8.81 8.56 13.06
N ILE A 41 8.04 8.23 14.11
CA ILE A 41 6.72 8.80 14.34
C ILE A 41 6.85 10.04 15.22
N ASP A 42 6.65 11.21 14.62
CA ASP A 42 6.68 12.49 15.33
C ASP A 42 5.65 12.52 16.48
N GLY A 43 6.14 12.73 17.70
CA GLY A 43 5.35 12.76 18.93
C GLY A 43 5.46 11.50 19.78
N ILE A 44 6.02 10.40 19.27
CA ILE A 44 6.27 9.17 20.04
C ILE A 44 7.77 8.99 20.19
N SER A 45 8.26 9.00 21.44
CA SER A 45 9.68 8.85 21.76
C SER A 45 10.13 7.39 21.87
N GLY A 46 9.20 6.47 22.15
CA GLY A 46 9.49 5.05 22.30
C GLY A 46 9.50 4.29 20.97
N PRO A 47 9.94 3.01 20.98
CA PRO A 47 9.86 2.15 19.82
C PRO A 47 8.39 1.85 19.47
N VAL A 48 8.11 1.79 18.17
CA VAL A 48 6.79 1.42 17.63
C VAL A 48 6.98 0.23 16.70
N ALA A 49 6.28 -0.86 17.01
CA ALA A 49 6.14 -2.01 16.12
C ALA A 49 4.92 -1.78 15.23
N PHE A 50 5.18 -1.57 13.95
CA PHE A 50 4.14 -1.38 12.95
C PHE A 50 3.77 -2.72 12.32
N VAL A 51 2.54 -3.17 12.56
CA VAL A 51 1.99 -4.40 11.99
C VAL A 51 1.06 -4.05 10.84
N GLY A 52 1.45 -4.35 9.60
CA GLY A 52 0.61 -4.14 8.44
C GLY A 52 -0.60 -5.08 8.46
N ILE A 53 -1.80 -4.52 8.63
CA ILE A 53 -3.07 -5.26 8.60
C ILE A 53 -3.75 -5.20 7.23
N ALA A 54 -3.26 -4.34 6.34
CA ALA A 54 -3.68 -4.23 4.96
C ALA A 54 -2.50 -3.79 4.09
N GLU A 55 -2.61 -4.01 2.79
CA GLU A 55 -1.68 -3.51 1.79
C GLU A 55 -2.38 -2.69 0.73
N LYS A 56 -1.64 -1.72 0.20
CA LYS A 56 -2.05 -1.02 -1.01
C LYS A 56 -1.99 -1.94 -2.22
N GLY A 57 -2.97 -1.78 -3.08
CA GLY A 57 -2.94 -2.35 -4.42
C GLY A 57 -2.04 -1.52 -5.33
N HIS A 58 -1.78 -2.05 -6.52
CA HIS A 58 -1.11 -1.31 -7.57
C HIS A 58 -1.75 -1.63 -8.93
N ALA A 59 -1.78 -0.61 -9.78
CA ALA A 59 -2.32 -0.71 -11.12
C ALA A 59 -1.50 0.20 -12.02
N THR A 60 -1.20 -0.29 -13.22
CA THR A 60 -0.50 0.50 -14.24
C THR A 60 -1.49 0.85 -15.33
N ILE A 61 -1.69 2.15 -15.57
CA ILE A 61 -2.65 2.66 -16.55
C ILE A 61 -1.89 3.39 -17.65
N ARG A 62 -2.08 2.95 -18.89
CA ARG A 62 -1.53 3.59 -20.08
C ARG A 62 -2.52 4.58 -20.64
N LEU A 63 -2.05 5.80 -20.86
CA LEU A 63 -2.77 6.86 -21.56
C LEU A 63 -2.11 7.08 -22.92
N LYS A 64 -2.90 7.02 -23.98
CA LYS A 64 -2.40 7.20 -25.36
C LYS A 64 -3.27 8.21 -26.09
N ALA A 65 -2.63 9.30 -26.52
CA ALA A 65 -3.24 10.32 -27.36
C ALA A 65 -2.90 10.09 -28.84
N GLN A 66 -3.87 10.29 -29.73
CA GLN A 66 -3.72 10.14 -31.17
C GLN A 66 -4.17 11.41 -31.92
N THR A 67 -3.41 11.78 -32.94
CA THR A 67 -3.69 12.89 -33.86
C THR A 67 -3.24 12.53 -35.27
N GLU A 68 -3.61 13.32 -36.28
CA GLU A 68 -3.16 13.11 -37.66
C GLU A 68 -1.66 13.37 -37.87
N GLY A 69 -0.99 14.03 -36.91
CA GLY A 69 0.38 14.53 -37.05
C GLY A 69 0.44 15.73 -38.02
N GLY A 70 1.62 16.01 -38.57
CA GLY A 70 1.78 17.05 -39.59
C GLY A 70 3.05 17.88 -39.46
N HIS A 71 3.12 18.95 -40.24
CA HIS A 71 4.25 19.88 -40.24
C HIS A 71 4.13 20.86 -39.07
N SER A 72 5.21 21.07 -38.31
CA SER A 72 5.16 21.89 -37.09
C SER A 72 4.81 23.37 -37.32
N SER A 73 4.95 23.88 -38.55
CA SER A 73 4.58 25.25 -38.92
C SER A 73 3.07 25.50 -39.05
N MET A 74 2.25 24.45 -39.03
CA MET A 74 0.78 24.52 -39.14
C MET A 74 0.14 23.62 -38.07
N PRO A 75 0.34 23.91 -36.77
CA PRO A 75 -0.13 23.02 -35.73
C PRO A 75 -1.66 23.07 -35.60
N PRO A 76 -2.32 21.92 -35.38
CA PRO A 76 -3.72 21.90 -34.98
C PRO A 76 -3.89 22.45 -33.56
N PRO A 77 -5.14 22.74 -33.11
CA PRO A 77 -5.40 23.25 -31.75
C PRO A 77 -4.83 22.37 -30.62
N HIS A 78 -4.71 21.06 -30.86
CA HIS A 78 -4.15 20.12 -29.90
C HIS A 78 -3.14 19.19 -30.59
N THR A 79 -1.92 19.11 -30.05
CA THR A 79 -0.92 18.11 -30.42
C THR A 79 -1.08 16.87 -29.52
N ALA A 80 -0.65 15.70 -29.99
CA ALA A 80 -0.71 14.48 -29.17
C ALA A 80 0.02 14.65 -27.82
N VAL A 81 1.20 15.29 -27.84
CA VAL A 81 1.97 15.62 -26.63
C VAL A 81 1.21 16.60 -25.74
N GLY A 82 0.59 17.64 -26.31
CA GLY A 82 -0.21 18.60 -25.55
C GLY A 82 -1.41 17.96 -24.86
N MET A 83 -2.10 17.02 -25.51
CA MET A 83 -3.21 16.26 -24.91
C MET A 83 -2.73 15.45 -23.70
N VAL A 84 -1.66 14.66 -23.86
CA VAL A 84 -1.07 13.89 -22.75
C VAL A 84 -0.66 14.81 -21.60
N ALA A 85 0.04 15.91 -21.89
CA ALA A 85 0.46 16.88 -20.88
C ALA A 85 -0.73 17.49 -20.12
N THR A 86 -1.81 17.82 -20.84
CA THR A 86 -3.03 18.38 -20.25
C THR A 86 -3.69 17.37 -19.31
N VAL A 87 -3.79 16.11 -19.71
CA VAL A 87 -4.35 15.05 -18.88
C VAL A 87 -3.48 14.82 -17.64
N VAL A 88 -2.16 14.73 -17.78
CA VAL A 88 -1.24 14.55 -16.64
C VAL A 88 -1.38 15.70 -15.64
N ALA A 89 -1.33 16.95 -16.11
CA ALA A 89 -1.51 18.12 -15.26
C ALA A 89 -2.87 18.11 -14.53
N ARG A 90 -3.92 17.63 -15.20
CA ARG A 90 -5.24 17.48 -14.59
C ARG A 90 -5.27 16.41 -13.50
N LEU A 91 -4.62 15.27 -13.70
CA LEU A 91 -4.54 14.20 -12.71
C LEU A 91 -3.73 14.62 -11.48
N GLU A 92 -2.63 15.36 -11.67
CA GLU A 92 -1.80 15.87 -10.57
C GLU A 92 -2.51 16.96 -9.75
N SER A 93 -3.24 17.86 -10.42
CA SER A 93 -4.01 18.93 -9.75
C SER A 93 -5.33 18.46 -9.13
N ASN A 94 -5.81 17.25 -9.47
CA ASN A 94 -7.05 16.68 -8.94
C ASN A 94 -6.82 15.26 -8.34
N PRO A 95 -6.06 15.15 -7.23
CA PRO A 95 -5.75 13.87 -6.60
C PRO A 95 -7.01 13.17 -6.09
N PHE A 96 -6.91 11.87 -5.79
CA PHE A 96 -8.00 11.15 -5.14
C PHE A 96 -8.37 11.78 -3.78
N PRO A 97 -9.64 11.66 -3.33
CA PRO A 97 -10.09 12.19 -2.07
C PRO A 97 -9.26 11.63 -0.91
N ALA A 98 -8.91 12.50 0.05
CA ALA A 98 -8.33 12.05 1.31
C ALA A 98 -9.40 11.35 2.15
N ARG A 99 -9.08 10.16 2.66
CA ARG A 99 -9.90 9.42 3.62
C ARG A 99 -9.03 8.92 4.77
N ILE A 100 -9.52 9.08 6.00
CA ILE A 100 -8.92 8.49 7.20
C ILE A 100 -9.90 7.42 7.68
N ASP A 101 -9.77 6.24 7.11
CA ASP A 101 -10.61 5.07 7.33
C ASP A 101 -9.73 3.80 7.42
N GLY A 102 -10.39 2.67 7.68
CA GLY A 102 -9.76 1.35 7.65
C GLY A 102 -8.46 1.25 8.45
N ALA A 103 -7.39 0.77 7.80
CA ALA A 103 -6.10 0.53 8.41
C ALA A 103 -5.43 1.82 8.95
N THR A 104 -5.62 2.96 8.29
CA THR A 104 -5.04 4.23 8.75
C THR A 104 -5.80 4.78 9.96
N ALA A 105 -7.12 4.61 10.02
CA ALA A 105 -7.89 4.94 11.21
C ALA A 105 -7.47 4.08 12.42
N ALA A 106 -7.34 2.76 12.22
CA ALA A 106 -6.88 1.83 13.27
C ALA A 106 -5.48 2.21 13.78
N MET A 107 -4.55 2.54 12.88
CA MET A 107 -3.22 3.03 13.26
C MET A 107 -3.30 4.24 14.19
N LEU A 108 -4.11 5.24 13.85
CA LEU A 108 -4.26 6.44 14.65
C LEU A 108 -4.93 6.17 16.01
N ASP A 109 -5.81 5.17 16.09
CA ASP A 109 -6.49 4.80 17.34
C ASP A 109 -5.51 4.17 18.34
N TYR A 110 -4.53 3.41 17.86
CA TYR A 110 -3.47 2.82 18.70
C TYR A 110 -2.36 3.81 19.05
N LEU A 111 -1.98 4.68 18.11
CA LEU A 111 -0.91 5.66 18.35
C LEU A 111 -1.40 6.89 19.11
N GLY A 112 -2.68 7.25 19.00
CA GLY A 112 -3.25 8.45 19.60
C GLY A 112 -3.04 8.58 21.11
N PRO A 113 -3.29 7.53 21.92
CA PRO A 113 -3.01 7.54 23.35
C PRO A 113 -1.54 7.80 23.71
N GLU A 114 -0.61 7.44 22.85
CA GLU A 114 0.84 7.60 23.06
C GLU A 114 1.34 9.00 22.67
N MET A 115 0.51 9.79 22.00
CA MET A 115 0.88 11.14 21.57
C MET A 115 0.89 12.16 22.74
N PRO A 116 1.60 13.30 22.57
CA PRO A 116 1.54 14.42 23.51
C PRO A 116 0.13 14.99 23.61
N TRP A 117 -0.20 15.59 24.76
CA TRP A 117 -1.56 16.00 25.11
C TRP A 117 -2.34 16.72 23.99
N PRO A 118 -1.80 17.74 23.29
CA PRO A 118 -2.58 18.43 22.25
C PRO A 118 -2.97 17.51 21.08
N ARG A 119 -2.04 16.65 20.65
CA ARG A 119 -2.28 15.70 19.54
C ARG A 119 -3.17 14.55 19.98
N ARG A 120 -3.01 14.07 21.22
CA ARG A 120 -3.88 13.06 21.82
C ARG A 120 -5.34 13.51 21.85
N VAL A 121 -5.61 14.73 22.32
CA VAL A 121 -6.97 15.30 22.34
C VAL A 121 -7.53 15.44 20.92
N ALA A 122 -6.71 15.89 19.97
CA ALA A 122 -7.13 16.01 18.57
C ALA A 122 -7.50 14.64 17.97
N LEU A 123 -6.69 13.61 18.21
CA LEU A 123 -6.94 12.25 17.72
C LEU A 123 -8.12 11.57 18.43
N ALA A 124 -8.30 11.79 19.74
CA ALA A 124 -9.46 11.30 20.48
C ALA A 124 -10.78 11.92 19.98
N ASN A 125 -10.73 13.14 19.43
CA ASN A 125 -11.87 13.84 18.83
C ASN A 125 -11.78 13.89 17.30
N ARG A 126 -11.29 12.80 16.67
CA ARG A 126 -11.09 12.73 15.21
C ARG A 126 -12.34 13.07 14.42
N TRP A 127 -13.54 12.77 14.93
CA TRP A 127 -14.80 13.15 14.30
C TRP A 127 -14.92 14.66 14.00
N LEU A 128 -14.29 15.51 14.81
CA LEU A 128 -14.24 16.97 14.65
C LEU A 128 -12.98 17.42 13.90
N THR A 129 -11.85 16.76 14.13
CA THR A 129 -10.52 17.21 13.65
C THR A 129 -10.06 16.53 12.36
N VAL A 130 -10.82 15.55 11.82
CA VAL A 130 -10.43 14.73 10.66
C VAL A 130 -9.99 15.56 9.45
N GLY A 131 -10.67 16.67 9.17
CA GLY A 131 -10.29 17.55 8.05
C GLY A 131 -8.92 18.20 8.22
N LEU A 132 -8.59 18.61 9.45
CA LEU A 132 -7.27 19.19 9.77
C LEU A 132 -6.18 18.12 9.72
N ILE A 133 -6.43 16.94 10.29
CA ILE A 133 -5.50 15.81 10.27
C ILE A 133 -5.23 15.38 8.81
N ALA A 134 -6.27 15.23 8.00
CA ALA A 134 -6.15 14.87 6.59
C ALA A 134 -5.34 15.92 5.81
N ARG A 135 -5.52 17.22 6.11
CA ARG A 135 -4.71 18.29 5.50
C ARG A 135 -3.24 18.21 5.90
N GLN A 136 -2.94 17.92 7.17
CA GLN A 136 -1.57 17.75 7.65
C GLN A 136 -0.89 16.52 7.02
N PHE A 137 -1.62 15.42 6.90
CA PHE A 137 -1.14 14.20 6.24
C PHE A 137 -0.89 14.46 4.75
N ALA A 138 -1.82 15.16 4.07
CA ALA A 138 -1.70 15.49 2.66
C ALA A 138 -0.46 16.36 2.34
N ALA A 139 0.08 17.09 3.32
CA ALA A 139 1.24 17.95 3.13
C ALA A 139 2.58 17.19 3.07
N LYS A 140 2.65 15.94 3.55
CA LYS A 140 3.87 15.11 3.51
C LYS A 140 3.62 13.90 2.59
N PRO A 141 4.45 13.65 1.55
CA PRO A 141 4.21 12.57 0.59
C PRO A 141 3.97 11.19 1.23
N SER A 142 4.78 10.83 2.23
CA SER A 142 4.66 9.55 2.95
C SER A 142 3.32 9.42 3.69
N LEU A 143 2.85 10.48 4.35
CA LEU A 143 1.57 10.47 5.06
C LEU A 143 0.38 10.60 4.11
N ASN A 144 0.52 11.37 3.02
CA ASN A 144 -0.52 11.51 1.99
C ASN A 144 -0.87 10.15 1.38
N ALA A 145 0.13 9.28 1.21
CA ALA A 145 -0.04 7.96 0.63
C ALA A 145 -0.81 6.98 1.56
N LEU A 146 -0.87 7.25 2.88
CA LEU A 146 -1.69 6.50 3.85
C LEU A 146 -3.18 6.82 3.77
N ILE A 147 -3.54 7.99 3.22
CA ILE A 147 -4.92 8.49 3.24
C ILE A 147 -5.53 8.61 1.83
N ARG A 148 -4.80 8.19 0.79
CA ARG A 148 -5.22 8.35 -0.61
C ARG A 148 -4.74 7.22 -1.51
N THR A 149 -5.54 6.92 -2.53
CA THR A 149 -5.00 6.36 -3.77
C THR A 149 -4.11 7.40 -4.42
N THR A 150 -2.87 7.03 -4.74
CA THR A 150 -1.88 7.95 -5.32
C THR A 150 -1.63 7.59 -6.77
N MET A 151 -1.31 8.59 -7.58
CA MET A 151 -0.99 8.45 -9.00
C MET A 151 0.34 9.14 -9.27
N ALA A 152 1.16 8.56 -10.13
CA ALA A 152 2.38 9.17 -10.64
C ALA A 152 2.54 8.85 -12.12
N ALA A 153 2.68 9.87 -12.97
CA ALA A 153 3.14 9.69 -14.34
C ALA A 153 4.64 9.36 -14.31
N THR A 154 5.04 8.27 -14.96
CA THR A 154 6.39 7.70 -14.79
C THR A 154 7.16 7.55 -16.10
N VAL A 155 6.45 7.38 -17.21
CA VAL A 155 7.05 7.29 -18.55
C VAL A 155 6.23 8.19 -19.46
N VAL A 156 6.89 9.06 -20.23
CA VAL A 156 6.25 9.88 -21.26
C VAL A 156 6.99 9.66 -22.57
N ARG A 157 6.26 9.43 -23.67
CA ARG A 157 6.81 9.23 -25.01
C ARG A 157 6.03 10.04 -26.03
N GLY A 158 6.72 10.65 -26.98
CA GLY A 158 6.11 11.34 -28.12
C GLY A 158 7.10 12.25 -28.85
N GLY A 159 7.08 12.21 -30.19
CA GLY A 159 7.97 13.01 -31.03
C GLY A 159 9.33 12.34 -31.27
N GLU A 160 9.82 12.44 -32.51
CA GLU A 160 11.16 11.96 -32.90
C GLU A 160 12.02 13.07 -33.52
N MET A 161 11.39 14.01 -34.24
CA MET A 161 12.06 15.13 -34.91
C MET A 161 11.43 16.45 -34.46
N ALA A 162 12.26 17.48 -34.27
CA ALA A 162 11.81 18.77 -33.74
C ALA A 162 10.81 19.53 -34.64
N ASN A 163 10.78 19.24 -35.94
CA ASN A 163 9.92 19.89 -36.94
C ASN A 163 8.73 19.04 -37.40
N VAL A 164 8.50 17.88 -36.79
CA VAL A 164 7.40 16.99 -37.16
C VAL A 164 6.48 16.80 -35.97
N LEU A 165 5.19 17.04 -36.16
CA LEU A 165 4.19 16.77 -35.14
C LEU A 165 3.93 15.26 -35.07
N PRO A 166 4.15 14.63 -33.91
CA PRO A 166 3.94 13.19 -33.78
C PRO A 166 2.46 12.85 -33.87
N LYS A 167 2.16 11.75 -34.57
CA LYS A 167 0.81 11.18 -34.64
C LYS A 167 0.32 10.64 -33.29
N GLN A 168 1.24 10.26 -32.42
CA GLN A 168 0.93 9.66 -31.12
C GLN A 168 1.84 10.19 -30.02
N ALA A 169 1.28 10.35 -28.83
CA ALA A 169 2.02 10.45 -27.59
C ALA A 169 1.38 9.53 -26.55
N GLU A 170 2.16 9.08 -25.58
CA GLU A 170 1.65 8.25 -24.49
C GLU A 170 2.34 8.55 -23.16
N THR A 171 1.65 8.21 -22.08
CA THR A 171 2.22 8.17 -20.74
C THR A 171 1.78 6.94 -19.97
N VAL A 172 2.63 6.47 -19.07
CA VAL A 172 2.32 5.41 -18.11
C VAL A 172 2.09 6.04 -16.75
N VAL A 173 0.90 5.84 -16.20
CA VAL A 173 0.49 6.30 -14.87
C VAL A 173 0.48 5.11 -13.92
N ASN A 174 1.39 5.14 -12.96
CA ASN A 174 1.43 4.19 -11.86
C ASN A 174 0.44 4.63 -10.78
N VAL A 175 -0.47 3.75 -10.40
CA VAL A 175 -1.49 3.99 -9.37
C VAL A 175 -1.26 3.06 -8.19
N ARG A 176 -1.16 3.62 -6.98
CA ARG A 176 -1.15 2.86 -5.73
C ARG A 176 -2.49 3.00 -5.04
N LEU A 177 -3.26 1.93 -5.04
CA LEU A 177 -4.65 1.87 -4.60
C LEU A 177 -4.71 1.81 -3.07
N LEU A 178 -5.50 2.68 -2.46
CA LEU A 178 -5.88 2.55 -1.06
C LEU A 178 -6.85 1.37 -0.91
N PRO A 179 -6.88 0.66 0.23
CA PRO A 179 -7.98 -0.26 0.53
C PRO A 179 -9.35 0.42 0.31
N GLU A 180 -10.33 -0.38 -0.12
CA GLU A 180 -11.67 0.04 -0.58
C GLU A 180 -11.75 0.67 -1.99
N ASP A 181 -10.63 1.13 -2.58
CA ASP A 181 -10.60 1.46 -4.02
C ASP A 181 -10.26 0.20 -4.85
N THR A 182 -10.54 0.23 -6.16
CA THR A 182 -10.19 -0.86 -7.07
C THR A 182 -9.44 -0.33 -8.28
N SER A 183 -8.68 -1.19 -8.96
CA SER A 183 -8.01 -0.81 -10.21
C SER A 183 -9.01 -0.28 -11.24
N GLU A 184 -10.19 -0.89 -11.31
CA GLU A 184 -11.27 -0.50 -12.20
C GLU A 184 -11.89 0.85 -11.81
N SER A 185 -12.10 1.13 -10.51
CA SER A 185 -12.60 2.42 -10.06
C SER A 185 -11.60 3.54 -10.34
N ALA A 186 -10.30 3.25 -10.24
CA ALA A 186 -9.24 4.18 -10.60
C ALA A 186 -9.21 4.47 -12.10
N LEU A 187 -9.31 3.44 -12.96
CA LEU A 187 -9.38 3.60 -14.41
C LEU A 187 -10.60 4.46 -14.81
N ARG A 188 -11.77 4.15 -14.26
CA ARG A 188 -13.00 4.93 -14.51
C ARG A 188 -12.84 6.39 -14.10
N ARG A 189 -12.20 6.67 -12.97
CA ARG A 189 -11.92 8.05 -12.53
C ARG A 189 -11.05 8.79 -13.55
N ILE A 190 -9.96 8.17 -14.01
CA ILE A 190 -9.06 8.78 -14.99
C ILE A 190 -9.79 9.04 -16.31
N GLN A 191 -10.56 8.08 -16.80
CA GLN A 191 -11.39 8.24 -18.00
C GLN A 191 -12.40 9.39 -17.85
N ASN A 192 -12.98 9.57 -16.66
CA ASN A 192 -13.89 10.69 -16.39
C ASN A 192 -13.15 12.05 -16.40
N GLU A 193 -11.91 12.13 -15.91
CA GLU A 193 -11.11 13.36 -16.03
C GLU A 193 -10.76 13.67 -17.49
N VAL A 194 -10.41 12.65 -18.29
CA VAL A 194 -10.17 12.81 -19.73
C VAL A 194 -11.43 13.35 -20.43
N LYS A 195 -12.60 12.79 -20.14
CA LYS A 195 -13.89 13.27 -20.68
C LYS A 195 -14.20 14.71 -20.26
N ARG A 196 -13.90 15.10 -19.02
CA ARG A 196 -14.07 16.48 -18.52
C ARG A 196 -13.19 17.51 -19.23
N LEU A 197 -12.04 17.07 -19.77
CA LEU A 197 -11.17 17.91 -20.58
C LEU A 197 -11.65 18.04 -22.04
N GLY A 198 -12.76 17.38 -22.40
CA GLY A 198 -13.31 17.40 -23.76
C GLY A 198 -12.66 16.40 -24.73
N PHE A 199 -11.81 15.51 -24.22
CA PHE A 199 -11.23 14.43 -25.03
C PHE A 199 -12.14 13.19 -25.01
N ASP A 200 -12.29 12.55 -26.16
CA ASP A 200 -13.06 11.33 -26.35
C ASP A 200 -12.14 10.10 -26.47
N GLU A 201 -12.73 8.91 -26.56
CA GLU A 201 -11.97 7.65 -26.67
C GLU A 201 -11.25 7.50 -28.02
N LYS A 202 -11.55 8.36 -29.02
CA LYS A 202 -10.82 8.36 -30.30
C LYS A 202 -9.53 9.16 -30.20
N THR A 203 -9.54 10.22 -29.40
CA THR A 203 -8.41 11.14 -29.22
C THR A 203 -7.50 10.70 -28.08
N VAL A 204 -8.06 10.30 -26.93
CA VAL A 204 -7.30 9.83 -25.76
C VAL A 204 -7.89 8.54 -25.22
N THR A 205 -7.11 7.47 -25.29
CA THR A 205 -7.45 6.15 -24.77
C THR A 205 -6.78 5.90 -23.43
N CYS A 206 -7.49 5.23 -22.51
CA CYS A 206 -6.98 4.79 -21.22
C CYS A 206 -7.16 3.28 -21.11
N SER A 207 -6.08 2.54 -20.84
CA SER A 207 -6.13 1.08 -20.71
C SER A 207 -5.32 0.60 -19.51
N MET A 208 -5.82 -0.42 -18.82
CA MET A 208 -5.09 -1.13 -17.78
C MET A 208 -4.00 -2.00 -18.40
N GLU A 209 -2.80 -2.01 -17.85
CA GLU A 209 -1.76 -2.98 -18.21
C GLU A 209 -1.94 -4.28 -17.41
N SER A 210 -1.26 -5.35 -17.84
CA SER A 210 -1.38 -6.68 -17.23
C SER A 210 -0.83 -6.74 -15.80
N SER A 211 0.16 -5.91 -15.46
CA SER A 211 0.74 -5.86 -14.12
C SER A 211 -0.17 -5.07 -13.18
N LEU A 212 -0.98 -5.82 -12.41
CA LEU A 212 -1.89 -5.27 -11.41
C LEU A 212 -2.01 -6.19 -10.18
N SER A 213 -2.33 -5.58 -9.04
CA SER A 213 -2.86 -6.28 -7.87
C SER A 213 -3.85 -5.37 -7.17
N GLU A 214 -5.03 -5.90 -6.87
CA GLU A 214 -5.99 -5.19 -6.02
C GLU A 214 -5.43 -5.03 -4.59
N PRO A 215 -5.88 -4.01 -3.84
CA PRO A 215 -5.53 -3.88 -2.44
C PRO A 215 -6.00 -5.09 -1.65
N SER A 216 -5.28 -5.42 -0.58
CA SER A 216 -5.72 -6.50 0.29
C SER A 216 -6.95 -6.08 1.08
N ARG A 217 -7.73 -7.06 1.53
CA ARG A 217 -8.68 -6.83 2.63
C ARG A 217 -7.94 -6.35 3.88
N ILE A 218 -8.67 -5.73 4.78
CA ILE A 218 -8.18 -5.32 6.09
C ILE A 218 -8.33 -6.52 7.05
N SER A 219 -7.22 -7.00 7.57
CA SER A 219 -7.15 -8.03 8.60
C SER A 219 -7.66 -7.50 9.95
N SER A 220 -8.29 -8.37 10.72
CA SER A 220 -8.87 -8.03 12.02
C SER A 220 -7.78 -7.72 13.05
N THR A 221 -7.97 -6.65 13.83
CA THR A 221 -7.16 -6.37 15.03
C THR A 221 -7.77 -6.99 16.30
N ASP A 222 -8.98 -7.55 16.21
CA ASP A 222 -9.68 -8.18 17.32
C ASP A 222 -9.54 -9.70 17.31
N SER A 223 -8.85 -10.26 16.32
CA SER A 223 -8.62 -11.70 16.24
C SER A 223 -7.59 -12.13 17.29
N ASP A 224 -7.66 -13.39 17.68
CA ASP A 224 -6.65 -13.98 18.53
C ASP A 224 -5.25 -14.00 17.87
N GLY A 225 -5.20 -14.10 16.54
CA GLY A 225 -3.94 -14.03 15.79
C GLY A 225 -3.23 -12.69 16.00
N PHE A 226 -3.97 -11.58 15.90
CA PHE A 226 -3.41 -10.25 16.16
C PHE A 226 -3.01 -10.08 17.63
N ARG A 227 -3.84 -10.54 18.58
CA ARG A 227 -3.52 -10.45 20.02
C ARG A 227 -2.28 -11.27 20.38
N THR A 228 -2.13 -12.45 19.82
CA THR A 228 -0.96 -13.31 19.99
C THR A 228 0.30 -12.63 19.43
N LEU A 229 0.19 -12.01 18.25
CA LEU A 229 1.28 -11.24 17.66
C LEU A 229 1.66 -10.04 18.54
N GLN A 230 0.67 -9.26 19.00
CA GLN A 230 0.88 -8.12 19.89
C GLN A 230 1.55 -8.52 21.21
N ARG A 231 1.08 -9.61 21.84
CA ARG A 231 1.70 -10.18 23.04
C ARG A 231 3.15 -10.58 22.79
N THR A 232 3.41 -11.30 21.70
CA THR A 232 4.76 -11.77 21.35
C THR A 232 5.71 -10.60 21.13
N ILE A 233 5.27 -9.56 20.42
CA ILE A 233 6.07 -8.35 20.23
C ILE A 233 6.38 -7.68 21.56
N ALA A 234 5.38 -7.54 22.45
CA ALA A 234 5.58 -6.90 23.75
C ALA A 234 6.51 -7.69 24.70
N GLU A 235 6.50 -9.03 24.61
CA GLU A 235 7.37 -9.91 25.40
C GLU A 235 8.84 -9.82 24.96
N VAL A 236 9.09 -9.76 23.65
CA VAL A 236 10.45 -9.74 23.07
C VAL A 236 11.01 -8.32 23.04
N TYR A 237 10.17 -7.34 22.69
CA TYR A 237 10.53 -5.93 22.54
C TYR A 237 9.82 -5.07 23.59
N ARG A 238 10.30 -5.12 24.82
CA ARG A 238 9.70 -4.40 25.95
C ARG A 238 9.60 -2.89 25.70
N GLY A 239 8.50 -2.29 26.16
CA GLY A 239 8.24 -0.84 26.02
C GLY A 239 7.87 -0.40 24.61
N THR A 240 7.56 -1.35 23.72
CA THR A 240 7.17 -1.07 22.33
C THR A 240 5.66 -0.92 22.21
N VAL A 241 5.23 0.14 21.54
CA VAL A 241 3.83 0.32 21.14
C VAL A 241 3.60 -0.54 19.90
N VAL A 242 2.66 -1.50 19.98
CA VAL A 242 2.26 -2.29 18.82
C VAL A 242 1.08 -1.61 18.16
N ALA A 243 1.27 -1.11 16.94
CA ALA A 243 0.22 -0.41 16.21
C ALA A 243 -0.07 -1.13 14.90
N PRO A 244 -1.35 -1.40 14.58
CA PRO A 244 -1.71 -1.82 13.24
C PRO A 244 -1.49 -0.68 12.24
N GLY A 245 -1.39 -1.00 10.96
CA GLY A 245 -1.53 0.02 9.93
C GLY A 245 -1.52 -0.51 8.50
N LEU A 246 -1.40 0.42 7.56
CA LEU A 246 -1.36 0.15 6.14
C LEU A 246 0.08 -0.06 5.66
N ALA A 247 0.41 -1.27 5.22
CA ALA A 247 1.64 -1.51 4.49
C ALA A 247 1.56 -0.84 3.11
N MET A 248 2.60 -0.05 2.80
CA MET A 248 2.69 0.72 1.56
C MET A 248 3.21 -0.11 0.38
N VAL A 249 3.81 -1.25 0.70
CA VAL A 249 4.36 -2.23 -0.24
C VAL A 249 3.30 -3.27 -0.61
N THR A 250 3.62 -4.11 -1.59
CA THR A 250 2.80 -5.25 -1.96
C THR A 250 3.67 -6.48 -1.85
N THR A 251 3.25 -7.42 -1.02
CA THR A 251 3.93 -8.71 -0.82
C THR A 251 3.17 -9.83 -1.54
N ASP A 252 3.76 -11.01 -1.60
CA ASP A 252 3.12 -12.18 -2.21
C ASP A 252 2.20 -12.96 -1.23
N SER A 253 2.16 -12.60 0.07
CA SER A 253 1.18 -13.16 1.03
C SER A 253 -0.28 -12.96 0.61
N ARG A 254 -0.57 -11.97 -0.24
CA ARG A 254 -1.90 -11.77 -0.85
C ARG A 254 -2.46 -13.02 -1.52
N HIS A 255 -1.62 -13.91 -2.05
CA HIS A 255 -2.07 -15.15 -2.69
C HIS A 255 -2.75 -16.12 -1.71
N TYR A 256 -2.44 -16.00 -0.42
CA TYR A 256 -3.05 -16.79 0.64
C TYR A 256 -4.38 -16.23 1.15
N ALA A 257 -4.80 -15.04 0.68
CA ALA A 257 -6.05 -14.41 1.09
C ALA A 257 -7.28 -15.35 1.01
N PRO A 258 -7.45 -16.21 0.00
CA PRO A 258 -8.60 -17.13 -0.06
C PRO A 258 -8.58 -18.27 0.98
N ILE A 259 -7.45 -18.51 1.66
CA ILE A 259 -7.28 -19.62 2.61
C ILE A 259 -6.79 -19.20 3.99
N ALA A 260 -6.57 -17.92 4.24
CA ALA A 260 -6.25 -17.38 5.55
C ALA A 260 -7.41 -16.54 6.09
N SER A 261 -7.67 -16.57 7.40
CA SER A 261 -8.64 -15.63 8.02
C SER A 261 -8.08 -14.21 8.06
N ASP A 262 -6.82 -14.07 8.46
CA ASP A 262 -6.10 -12.79 8.53
C ASP A 262 -4.71 -12.89 7.88
N ILE A 263 -4.17 -11.75 7.45
CA ILE A 263 -2.79 -11.61 6.95
C ILE A 263 -2.15 -10.42 7.65
N TYR A 264 -1.06 -10.66 8.36
CA TYR A 264 -0.30 -9.65 9.09
C TYR A 264 1.10 -9.51 8.50
N ARG A 265 1.57 -8.27 8.43
CA ARG A 265 2.84 -7.90 7.80
C ARG A 265 3.74 -7.25 8.82
N PHE A 266 4.63 -8.05 9.35
CA PHE A 266 5.54 -7.65 10.41
C PHE A 266 6.80 -8.49 10.32
N LEU A 267 7.87 -7.86 9.86
CA LEU A 267 9.21 -8.39 9.97
C LEU A 267 9.82 -7.82 11.25
N PRO A 268 10.21 -8.64 12.25
CA PRO A 268 10.61 -8.17 13.58
C PRO A 268 12.04 -7.57 13.58
N LEU A 269 12.36 -6.74 12.59
CA LEU A 269 13.60 -6.00 12.49
C LEU A 269 13.42 -4.61 13.09
N ARG A 270 14.37 -4.21 13.94
CA ARG A 270 14.54 -2.80 14.28
C ARG A 270 15.19 -2.10 13.10
N VAL A 271 14.42 -1.24 12.45
CA VAL A 271 14.84 -0.48 11.27
C VAL A 271 14.88 1.01 11.59
N THR A 272 15.99 1.63 11.22
CA THR A 272 16.18 3.07 11.18
C THR A 272 15.76 3.61 9.82
N ALA A 273 15.67 4.95 9.69
CA ALA A 273 15.41 5.58 8.41
C ALA A 273 16.50 5.28 7.35
N ASP A 274 17.74 4.99 7.77
CA ASP A 274 18.82 4.62 6.86
C ASP A 274 18.76 3.15 6.45
N ASP A 275 18.28 2.26 7.33
CA ASP A 275 18.06 0.85 6.98
C ASP A 275 16.97 0.71 5.91
N LEU A 276 15.89 1.49 6.03
CA LEU A 276 14.79 1.50 5.03
C LEU A 276 15.26 1.88 3.63
N LYS A 277 16.31 2.69 3.48
CA LYS A 277 16.88 3.06 2.17
C LYS A 277 17.72 1.95 1.55
N ARG A 278 18.18 0.99 2.36
CA ARG A 278 19.07 -0.10 1.92
C ARG A 278 18.31 -1.35 1.48
N ILE A 279 17.03 -1.46 1.82
CA ILE A 279 16.16 -2.53 1.30
C ILE A 279 16.12 -2.41 -0.23
N HIS A 280 16.51 -3.47 -0.93
CA HIS A 280 16.67 -3.54 -2.40
C HIS A 280 17.70 -2.55 -2.93
N GLY A 281 18.61 -2.11 -2.05
CA GLY A 281 19.64 -1.11 -2.32
C GLY A 281 21.05 -1.68 -2.23
N VAL A 282 22.03 -0.80 -2.35
CA VAL A 282 23.45 -1.16 -2.20
C VAL A 282 23.75 -1.45 -0.73
N ASP A 283 24.50 -2.53 -0.47
CA ASP A 283 24.99 -2.90 0.86
C ASP A 283 23.84 -3.13 1.87
N GLU A 284 22.82 -3.87 1.42
CA GLU A 284 21.75 -4.38 2.27
C GLU A 284 22.33 -5.32 3.34
N ARG A 285 22.02 -5.05 4.61
CA ARG A 285 22.52 -5.80 5.77
C ARG A 285 21.68 -5.51 7.00
N ILE A 286 21.64 -6.48 7.91
CA ILE A 286 21.05 -6.37 9.25
C ILE A 286 22.13 -6.53 10.32
N GLY A 287 21.89 -5.96 11.51
CA GLY A 287 22.78 -6.12 12.66
C GLY A 287 22.71 -7.53 13.25
N ILE A 288 23.82 -8.04 13.78
CA ILE A 288 23.89 -9.38 14.41
C ILE A 288 22.89 -9.49 15.57
N LYS A 289 22.78 -8.43 16.40
CA LYS A 289 21.78 -8.40 17.48
C LYS A 289 20.36 -8.46 16.92
N THR A 290 20.05 -7.70 15.86
CA THR A 290 18.74 -7.71 15.22
C THR A 290 18.39 -9.11 14.69
N TYR A 291 19.37 -9.81 14.12
CA TYR A 291 19.20 -11.19 13.67
C TYR A 291 18.88 -12.15 14.85
N ALA A 292 19.59 -12.02 15.98
CA ALA A 292 19.30 -12.79 17.19
C ALA A 292 17.91 -12.48 17.77
N ASP A 293 17.52 -11.21 17.81
CA ASP A 293 16.19 -10.78 18.27
C ASP A 293 15.07 -11.34 17.37
N LEU A 294 15.28 -11.42 16.05
CA LEU A 294 14.35 -12.05 15.11
C LEU A 294 14.15 -13.55 15.40
N ILE A 295 15.23 -14.28 15.69
CA ILE A 295 15.14 -15.70 16.06
C ILE A 295 14.36 -15.85 17.37
N ALA A 296 14.64 -15.02 18.38
CA ALA A 296 13.92 -15.02 19.65
C ALA A 296 12.42 -14.72 19.44
N PHE A 297 12.10 -13.77 18.56
CA PHE A 297 10.72 -13.48 18.18
C PHE A 297 10.00 -14.67 17.55
N LEU A 298 10.60 -15.33 16.55
CA LEU A 298 9.99 -16.48 15.89
C LEU A 298 9.77 -17.65 16.86
N ALA A 299 10.77 -17.95 17.71
CA ALA A 299 10.64 -18.98 18.73
C ALA A 299 9.47 -18.67 19.69
N ARG A 300 9.40 -17.43 20.17
CA ARG A 300 8.35 -17.00 21.09
C ARG A 300 6.96 -16.98 20.45
N LEU A 301 6.87 -16.60 19.19
CA LEU A 301 5.62 -16.65 18.43
C LEU A 301 5.09 -18.09 18.34
N ILE A 302 5.96 -19.04 18.01
CA ILE A 302 5.61 -20.47 17.93
C ILE A 302 5.13 -21.00 19.28
N GLU A 303 5.81 -20.64 20.38
CA GLU A 303 5.37 -20.98 21.74
C GLU A 303 3.97 -20.44 22.05
N ASN A 304 3.76 -19.14 21.80
CA ASN A 304 2.48 -18.49 22.10
C ASN A 304 1.33 -19.07 21.24
N LEU A 305 1.60 -19.45 19.98
CA LEU A 305 0.64 -20.12 19.10
C LEU A 305 0.30 -21.56 19.52
N SER A 306 1.17 -22.20 20.30
CA SER A 306 1.01 -23.58 20.74
C SER A 306 0.24 -23.70 22.07
N THR A 307 -0.17 -22.59 22.68
CA THR A 307 -0.94 -22.62 23.93
C THR A 307 -2.43 -22.98 23.70
N PRO A 308 -3.08 -23.73 24.63
CA PRO A 308 -4.46 -24.20 24.45
C PRO A 308 -5.49 -23.08 24.24
N GLU A 309 -5.31 -21.94 24.90
CA GLU A 309 -6.18 -20.76 24.76
C GLU A 309 -6.20 -20.22 23.33
N ALA A 310 -5.08 -20.35 22.60
CA ALA A 310 -5.00 -19.99 21.21
C ALA A 310 -5.74 -21.03 20.33
N MET A 311 -5.72 -22.32 20.66
CA MET A 311 -6.29 -23.38 19.81
C MET A 311 -7.83 -23.45 19.84
N ASP A 312 -8.48 -23.02 20.92
CA ASP A 312 -9.93 -23.17 21.15
C ASP A 312 -10.77 -21.92 20.80
N ALA A 313 -10.19 -20.86 20.24
CA ALA A 313 -10.95 -19.66 19.88
C ALA A 313 -11.95 -19.96 18.74
N PRO A 314 -13.27 -19.73 18.92
CA PRO A 314 -14.27 -20.13 17.95
C PRO A 314 -14.10 -19.39 16.61
N GLU A 315 -14.05 -20.15 15.52
CA GLU A 315 -14.18 -19.60 14.17
C GLU A 315 -15.56 -18.92 14.05
N ARG A 316 -15.57 -17.59 13.85
CA ARG A 316 -16.84 -16.90 13.58
C ARG A 316 -17.36 -17.35 12.21
N PRO A 317 -18.66 -17.68 12.09
CA PRO A 317 -19.25 -18.01 10.80
C PRO A 317 -19.21 -16.80 9.87
N SER A 318 -18.92 -17.06 8.59
CA SER A 318 -18.90 -16.06 7.52
C SER A 318 -20.24 -15.31 7.49
N VAL A 319 -20.21 -14.00 7.71
CA VAL A 319 -21.38 -13.14 7.46
C VAL A 319 -21.60 -13.13 5.95
N ARG A 320 -22.74 -13.69 5.53
CA ARG A 320 -23.28 -13.56 4.17
C ARG A 320 -23.86 -12.17 3.95
#